data_AF-A0AAU0N2P4-F1
#
_entry.id   AF-A0AAU0N2P4-F1
#
_cell.length_a   1.000
_cell.length_b   1.000
_cell.length_c   1.000
_cell.angle_alpha   90.00
_cell.angle_beta   90.00
_cell.angle_gamma   90.00
#
_symmetry.space_group_name_H-M   'P 1'
#
loop_
_entity.id
_entity.type
_entity.pdbx_description
1 polymer ?
#
loop_
_entity_poly.entity_id
_entity_poly.type
_entity_poly.pdbx_seq_one_letter_code
_entity_poly.pdbx_strand_id
1 'polypeptide(L)'
;MAIPSRTLETEFPDLADSIRHLIQDSIQFKNDRDNYHKLDKVIRGLEERGVATDDDHFNELKFQRARLKDQLYMQAKHHKH
;
A
#
# COMPACT_ATOMS: atom_id res chain seq x y z
N MET A 1 20.72 -2.89 -3.88
CA MET A 1 20.18 -3.06 -2.53
C MET A 1 18.68 -3.32 -2.65
N ALA A 2 18.21 -4.49 -2.21
CA ALA A 2 16.79 -4.83 -2.25
C ALA A 2 16.09 -4.09 -1.11
N ILE A 3 15.42 -2.98 -1.45
CA ILE A 3 14.58 -2.25 -0.53
C ILE A 3 13.46 -3.21 -0.12
N PRO A 4 13.29 -3.52 1.19
CA PRO A 4 12.20 -4.37 1.60
C PRO A 4 10.90 -3.63 1.29
N SER A 5 10.19 -4.09 0.28
CA SER A 5 8.85 -3.61 -0.03
C SER A 5 8.00 -3.83 1.21
N ARG A 6 7.57 -2.74 1.88
CA ARG A 6 6.59 -2.81 2.96
C ARG A 6 5.25 -3.21 2.36
N THR A 7 5.04 -4.49 2.19
CA THR A 7 3.76 -5.03 1.75
C THR A 7 2.79 -5.05 2.92
N LEU A 8 1.49 -4.94 2.64
CA LEU A 8 0.45 -5.04 3.68
C LEU A 8 0.59 -6.30 4.53
N GLU A 9 1.01 -7.42 3.94
CA GLU A 9 1.28 -8.67 4.66
C GLU A 9 2.30 -8.50 5.80
N THR A 10 3.28 -7.61 5.59
CA THR A 10 4.32 -7.32 6.59
C THR A 10 3.85 -6.32 7.65
N GLU A 11 3.00 -5.37 7.26
CA GLU A 11 2.43 -4.36 8.19
C GLU A 11 1.28 -4.95 9.04
N PHE A 12 0.58 -5.95 8.51
CA PHE A 12 -0.56 -6.62 9.15
C PHE A 12 -0.39 -8.14 9.11
N PRO A 13 0.55 -8.72 9.87
CA PRO A 13 0.82 -10.17 9.84
C PRO A 13 -0.41 -11.00 10.26
N ASP A 14 -1.25 -10.47 11.16
CA ASP A 14 -2.49 -11.11 11.60
C ASP A 14 -3.57 -11.20 10.49
N LEU A 15 -3.46 -10.35 9.46
CA LEU A 15 -4.34 -10.36 8.28
C LEU A 15 -3.64 -10.93 7.05
N ALA A 16 -2.37 -11.34 7.14
CA ALA A 16 -1.57 -11.76 5.99
C ALA A 16 -2.21 -12.95 5.23
N ASP A 17 -2.85 -13.86 5.96
CA ASP A 17 -3.58 -14.98 5.35
C ASP A 17 -4.79 -14.50 4.54
N SER A 18 -5.68 -13.71 5.14
CA SER A 18 -6.83 -13.10 4.47
C SER A 18 -6.43 -12.23 3.28
N ILE A 19 -5.33 -11.47 3.42
CA ILE A 19 -4.75 -10.65 2.36
C ILE A 19 -4.30 -11.53 1.19
N ARG A 20 -3.56 -12.62 1.44
CA ARG A 20 -3.12 -13.54 0.38
C ARG A 20 -4.32 -14.16 -0.33
N HIS A 21 -5.32 -14.59 0.43
CA HIS A 21 -6.54 -15.17 -0.13
C HIS A 21 -7.29 -14.15 -1.02
N LEU A 22 -7.47 -12.92 -0.54
CA LEU A 22 -8.07 -11.83 -1.31
C LEU A 22 -7.25 -11.42 -2.54
N ILE A 23 -5.92 -11.49 -2.51
CA ILE A 23 -5.09 -11.20 -3.69
C ILE A 23 -5.35 -12.23 -4.80
N GLN A 24 -5.61 -13.48 -4.42
CA GLN A 24 -5.85 -14.58 -5.34
C GLN A 24 -7.29 -14.58 -5.87
N ASP A 25 -8.24 -14.31 -4.98
CA ASP A 25 -9.68 -14.34 -5.26
C ASP A 25 -10.22 -13.02 -5.83
N SER A 26 -9.72 -11.89 -5.34
CA SER A 26 -10.19 -10.54 -5.69
C SER A 26 -9.17 -9.75 -6.53
N ILE A 27 -9.48 -9.62 -7.81
CA ILE A 27 -8.72 -8.77 -8.75
C ILE A 27 -8.67 -7.32 -8.27
N GLN A 28 -9.76 -6.84 -7.65
CA GLN A 28 -9.84 -5.48 -7.12
C GLN A 28 -8.77 -5.29 -6.03
N PHE A 29 -8.75 -6.17 -5.03
CA PHE A 29 -7.76 -6.13 -3.95
C PHE A 29 -6.33 -6.18 -4.47
N LYS A 30 -6.06 -7.04 -5.47
CA LYS A 30 -4.76 -7.13 -6.11
C LYS A 30 -4.33 -5.81 -6.77
N ASN A 31 -5.24 -5.14 -7.47
CA ASN A 31 -4.96 -3.83 -8.09
C ASN A 31 -4.70 -2.75 -7.04
N ASP A 32 -5.52 -2.68 -5.99
CA ASP A 32 -5.34 -1.73 -4.89
C ASP A 32 -3.99 -1.93 -4.19
N ARG A 33 -3.59 -3.18 -3.94
CA ARG A 33 -2.28 -3.53 -3.36
C ARG A 33 -1.12 -3.12 -4.28
N ASP A 34 -1.24 -3.39 -5.58
CA ASP A 34 -0.23 -2.98 -6.57
C ASP A 34 -0.08 -1.46 -6.59
N ASN A 35 -1.20 -0.73 -6.54
CA ASN A 35 -1.19 0.73 -6.52
C ASN A 35 -0.54 1.28 -5.24
N TYR A 36 -0.84 0.68 -4.08
CA TYR A 36 -0.17 1.02 -2.82
C TYR A 36 1.36 0.85 -2.93
N HIS A 37 1.81 -0.27 -3.48
CA HIS A 37 3.24 -0.56 -3.64
C HIS A 37 3.91 0.37 -4.66
N LYS A 38 3.21 0.73 -5.75
CA LYS A 38 3.67 1.75 -6.70
C LYS A 38 3.83 3.11 -6.02
N LEU A 39 2.83 3.55 -5.26
CA LEU A 39 2.90 4.81 -4.54
C LEU A 39 4.05 4.85 -3.53
N ASP A 40 4.27 3.78 -2.76
CA ASP A 40 5.40 3.69 -1.84
C ASP A 40 6.74 3.86 -2.58
N LYS A 41 6.92 3.19 -3.73
CA LYS A 41 8.11 3.37 -4.58
C LYS A 41 8.24 4.79 -5.12
N VAL A 42 7.14 5.40 -5.58
CA VAL A 42 7.15 6.76 -6.13
C VAL A 42 7.52 7.76 -5.03
N ILE A 43 6.87 7.68 -3.86
CA ILE A 43 7.17 8.51 -2.68
C ILE A 43 8.65 8.40 -2.34
N ARG A 44 9.18 7.18 -2.25
CA ARG A 44 10.59 6.95 -1.91
C ARG A 44 11.55 7.52 -2.96
N GLY A 45 11.23 7.37 -4.25
CA GLY A 45 12.00 7.98 -5.33
C GLY A 45 11.88 9.51 -5.38
N LEU A 46 10.80 10.10 -4.86
CA LEU A 46 10.68 11.55 -4.68
C LEU A 46 11.49 12.02 -3.47
N GLU A 47 11.48 11.29 -2.37
CA GLU A 47 12.33 11.55 -1.19
C GLU A 47 13.82 11.49 -1.55
N GLU A 48 14.24 10.48 -2.33
CA GLU A 48 15.62 10.36 -2.83
C GLU A 48 16.02 11.51 -3.76
N ARG A 49 15.06 12.10 -4.48
CA ARG A 49 15.26 13.30 -5.31
C ARG A 49 15.28 14.60 -4.51
N GLY A 50 15.05 14.54 -3.20
CA GLY A 50 14.98 15.72 -2.34
C GLY A 50 13.72 16.55 -2.52
N VAL A 51 12.63 15.95 -3.00
CA VAL A 51 11.33 16.64 -3.09
C VAL A 51 10.89 17.00 -1.68
N ALA A 52 10.72 18.30 -1.43
CA ALA A 52 10.28 18.79 -0.13
C ALA A 52 8.86 18.29 0.17
N THR A 53 8.56 18.03 1.44
CA THR A 53 7.23 17.63 1.91
C THR A 53 6.13 18.68 1.67
N ASP A 54 6.50 19.87 1.20
CA ASP A 54 5.60 20.95 0.79
C ASP A 54 5.12 20.83 -0.66
N ASP A 55 5.69 19.90 -1.45
CA ASP A 55 5.21 19.66 -2.81
C ASP A 55 3.79 19.07 -2.75
N ASP A 56 2.79 19.79 -3.28
CA ASP A 56 1.39 19.37 -3.30
C ASP A 56 1.24 17.95 -3.86
N HIS A 57 2.05 17.60 -4.86
CA HIS A 57 2.05 16.28 -5.47
C HIS A 57 2.50 15.21 -4.47
N PHE A 58 3.52 15.49 -3.66
CA PHE A 58 3.99 14.57 -2.64
C PHE A 58 2.98 14.37 -1.50
N ASN A 59 2.31 15.45 -1.08
CA ASN A 59 1.22 15.37 -0.11
C ASN A 59 0.06 14.54 -0.65
N GLU A 60 -0.32 14.72 -1.92
CA GLU A 60 -1.36 13.92 -2.55
C GLU A 60 -0.98 12.43 -2.60
N LEU A 61 0.27 12.09 -2.97
CA LEU A 61 0.74 10.71 -2.99
C LEU A 61 0.70 10.06 -1.60
N LYS A 62 1.09 10.79 -0.55
CA LYS A 62 0.95 10.33 0.84
C LYS A 62 -0.51 10.08 1.21
N PHE A 63 -1.40 10.97 0.79
CA PHE A 63 -2.84 10.84 1.05
C PHE A 63 -3.43 9.63 0.32
N GLN A 64 -3.07 9.43 -0.94
CA GLN A 64 -3.45 8.26 -1.73
C GLN A 64 -2.94 6.96 -1.09
N ARG A 65 -1.66 6.93 -0.67
CA ARG A 65 -1.08 5.79 0.05
C ARG A 65 -1.87 5.47 1.31
N ALA A 66 -2.22 6.47 2.11
CA ALA A 66 -3.00 6.30 3.33
C ALA A 66 -4.40 5.74 3.02
N ARG A 67 -5.09 6.30 2.01
CA ARG A 67 -6.40 5.81 1.56
C ARG A 67 -6.38 4.36 1.10
N LEU A 68 -5.40 3.98 0.27
CA LEU A 68 -5.27 2.60 -0.19
C LEU A 68 -4.97 1.65 0.96
N LYS A 69 -4.11 2.05 1.89
CA LYS A 69 -3.84 1.26 3.10
C LYS A 69 -5.14 1.01 3.88
N ASP A 70 -5.94 2.05 4.08
CA ASP A 70 -7.21 1.96 4.81
C ASP A 70 -8.21 1.06 4.10
N GLN A 71 -8.38 1.22 2.77
CA GLN A 71 -9.22 0.35 1.96
C GLN A 71 -8.79 -1.12 2.02
N LEU A 72 -7.50 -1.39 1.83
CA LEU A 72 -6.95 -2.75 1.85
C LEU A 72 -7.11 -3.38 3.24
N TYR A 73 -6.91 -2.58 4.30
CA TYR A 73 -7.16 -3.02 5.67
C TYR A 73 -8.65 -3.35 5.90
N MET A 74 -9.57 -2.49 5.46
CA MET A 74 -11.00 -2.75 5.58
C MET A 74 -11.44 -4.02 4.84
N GLN A 75 -10.95 -4.23 3.60
CA GLN A 75 -11.27 -5.44 2.84
C GLN A 75 -10.72 -6.70 3.51
N ALA A 76 -9.45 -6.69 3.93
CA ALA A 76 -8.83 -7.80 4.63
C ALA A 76 -9.55 -8.12 5.94
N LYS A 77 -9.92 -7.10 6.71
CA LYS A 77 -10.66 -7.24 7.95
C LYS A 77 -12.07 -7.80 7.73
N HIS A 78 -12.77 -7.39 6.67
CA HIS A 78 -14.10 -7.91 6.34
C HIS A 78 -14.03 -9.40 5.97
N HIS A 79 -13.00 -9.83 5.24
CA HIS A 79 -12.84 -11.24 4.86
C HIS A 79 -12.53 -12.16 6.05
N LYS A 80 -12.03 -11.63 7.18
CA LYS A 80 -11.67 -12.41 8.38
C LYS A 80 -12.89 -12.80 9.24
N HIS A 81 -14.05 -13.11 8.62
CA HIS A 81 -15.29 -13.45 9.32
C HIS A 81 -15.65 -14.94 9.19
#